data_AF-C7NTP8-F1
#
_entry.id   AF-C7NTP8-F1
#
_cell.length_a   1.000
_cell.length_b   1.000
_cell.length_c   1.000
_cell.angle_alpha   90.00
_cell.angle_beta   90.00
_cell.angle_gamma   90.00
#
_symmetry.space_group_name_H-M   'P 1'
#
loop_
_entity.id
_entity.type
_entity.pdbx_description
1 polymer ?
#
loop_
_entity_poly.entity_id
_entity_poly.type
_entity_poly.pdbx_seq_one_letter_code
_entity_poly.pdbx_strand_id
1 'polypeptide(L)' 'MSDQQYVYTLHETEGNKQSIGDLDAIINEYASEGWHLTETIARNGTTIGLVFEREVS' A
#
# COMPACT_ATOMS: atom_id res chain seq x y z
N MET A 1 -16.03 7.99 -22.44
CA MET A 1 -16.17 7.87 -20.98
C MET A 1 -14.85 7.29 -20.50
N SER A 2 -14.22 7.88 -19.49
CA SER A 2 -12.92 7.36 -19.03
C SER A 2 -13.21 6.06 -18.30
N ASP A 3 -12.95 4.93 -18.97
CA ASP A 3 -12.99 3.63 -18.31
C ASP A 3 -11.89 3.67 -17.24
N GLN A 4 -12.31 3.62 -15.97
CA GLN A 4 -11.38 3.69 -14.85
C GLN A 4 -10.55 2.42 -14.83
N GLN A 5 -9.29 2.52 -15.26
CA GLN A 5 -8.41 1.36 -15.44
C GLN A 5 -7.75 0.87 -14.14
N TYR A 6 -7.63 1.76 -13.14
CA TYR A 6 -7.03 1.44 -11.85
C TYR A 6 -7.86 1.97 -10.68
N VAL A 7 -7.92 1.18 -9.60
CA VAL A 7 -8.37 1.61 -8.27
C VAL A 7 -7.17 1.69 -7.33
N TYR A 8 -7.23 2.62 -6.39
CA TYR A 8 -6.20 2.83 -5.38
C TYR A 8 -6.78 2.63 -3.98
N THR A 9 -5.93 2.15 -3.08
CA THR A 9 -6.24 2.04 -1.65
C THR A 9 -5.03 2.46 -0.82
N LEU A 10 -5.30 2.96 0.38
CA LEU A 10 -4.28 3.38 1.34
C LEU A 10 -4.38 2.48 2.58
N HIS A 11 -3.28 1.81 2.90
CA HIS A 11 -3.11 1.19 4.20
C HIS A 11 -2.40 2.17 5.12
N GLU A 12 -3.11 2.71 6.12
CA GLU A 12 -2.51 3.57 7.14
C GLU A 12 -1.71 2.71 8.11
N THR A 13 -0.43 3.04 8.29
CA THR A 13 0.38 2.39 9.31
C THR A 13 0.34 3.29 10.54
N GLU A 14 -0.24 2.80 11.64
CA GLU A 14 -0.15 3.51 12.92
C GLU A 14 1.32 3.84 13.17
N GLY A 15 1.65 5.12 13.34
CA GLY A 15 3.03 5.66 13.36
C GLY A 15 3.95 5.14 14.47
N ASN A 16 3.60 4.02 15.09
CA ASN A 16 4.57 3.16 15.74
C ASN A 16 5.55 2.60 14.72
N LYS A 17 6.78 2.37 15.17
CA LYS A 17 7.85 1.75 14.37
C LYS A 17 7.41 0.34 13.95
N GLN A 18 6.67 0.22 12.85
CA GLN A 18 6.51 -1.04 12.16
C GLN A 18 7.90 -1.48 11.72
N SER A 19 8.27 -2.70 12.10
CA SER A 19 9.51 -3.27 11.65
C SER A 19 9.43 -3.52 10.15
N ILE A 20 10.58 -3.61 9.48
CA ILE A 20 10.62 -3.91 8.04
C ILE A 20 9.84 -5.20 7.74
N GLY A 21 9.90 -6.19 8.64
CA GLY A 21 9.15 -7.44 8.50
C GLY A 21 7.63 -7.28 8.58
N ASP A 22 7.13 -6.28 9.32
CA ASP A 22 5.70 -5.99 9.39
C ASP A 22 5.20 -5.38 8.07
N LEU A 23 6.01 -4.51 7.44
CA LEU A 23 5.70 -3.94 6.14
C LEU A 23 5.70 -4.99 5.03
N ASP A 24 6.69 -5.89 5.02
CA ASP A 24 6.75 -6.98 4.05
C ASP A 24 5.53 -7.92 4.19
N ALA A 25 5.06 -8.17 5.40
CA ALA A 25 3.84 -8.97 5.62
C ALA A 25 2.60 -8.28 5.02
N ILE A 26 2.43 -6.98 5.25
CA ILE A 26 1.32 -6.19 4.69
C ILE A 26 1.39 -6.20 3.16
N ILE A 27 2.57 -5.94 2.58
CA ILE A 27 2.73 -5.92 1.12
C ILE A 27 2.36 -7.28 0.50
N ASN A 28 2.78 -8.39 1.13
CA ASN A 28 2.48 -9.72 0.64
C ASN A 28 0.99 -10.07 0.75
N GLU A 29 0.30 -9.61 1.80
CA GLU A 29 -1.15 -9.78 1.94
C GLU A 29 -1.89 -9.09 0.78
N TYR A 30 -1.59 -7.81 0.53
CA TYR A 30 -2.18 -7.05 -0.59
C TYR A 30 -1.82 -7.67 -1.95
N ALA A 31 -0.58 -8.14 -2.13
CA ALA A 31 -0.16 -8.83 -3.35
C ALA A 31 -0.96 -10.12 -3.61
N SER A 32 -1.31 -10.86 -2.55
CA SER A 32 -2.15 -12.07 -2.67
C SER A 32 -3.58 -11.76 -3.14
N GLU A 33 -4.05 -10.54 -2.92
CA GLU A 33 -5.34 -10.00 -3.38
C GLU A 33 -5.26 -9.31 -4.76
N GLY A 34 -4.10 -9.34 -5.40
CA GLY A 34 -3.86 -8.74 -6.72
C GLY A 34 -3.58 -7.24 -6.68
N TRP A 35 -3.27 -6.69 -5.51
CA TRP A 35 -2.83 -5.30 -5.40
C TRP A 35 -1.32 -5.16 -5.56
N HIS A 36 -0.89 -4.02 -6.08
CA HIS A 36 0.51 -3.69 -6.30
C HIS A 36 0.88 -2.45 -5.48
N LEU A 37 1.97 -2.52 -4.70
CA LEU A 37 2.46 -1.35 -3.98
C LEU A 37 3.01 -0.32 -4.98
N THR A 38 2.47 0.90 -4.95
CA THR A 38 2.85 1.99 -5.87
C THR A 38 3.60 3.11 -5.15
N GLU A 39 3.26 3.37 -3.88
CA GLU A 39 3.90 4.45 -3.10
C GLU A 39 3.99 4.11 -1.61
N THR A 40 5.09 4.53 -0.97
CA THR A 40 5.27 4.46 0.49
C THR A 40 5.29 5.88 1.06
N ILE A 41 4.34 6.19 1.93
CA ILE A 41 4.24 7.51 2.57
C ILE A 41 5.08 7.49 3.84
N ALA A 42 6.11 8.34 3.89
CA ALA A 42 6.96 8.51 5.06
C ALA A 42 6.87 9.94 5.63
N ARG A 43 6.81 10.05 6.96
CA ARG A 43 6.89 11.33 7.69
C ARG A 43 7.99 11.22 8.73
N ASN A 44 8.93 12.18 8.69
CA ASN A 44 10.08 12.24 9.62
C ASN A 44 10.89 10.92 9.68
N GLY A 45 11.00 10.21 8.55
CA GLY A 45 11.72 8.93 8.46
C GLY A 45 10.93 7.71 8.95
N THR A 46 9.67 7.89 9.36
CA THR A 46 8.76 6.80 9.74
C THR A 46 7.74 6.58 8.64
N THR A 47 7.57 5.34 8.18
CA THR A 47 6.46 4.97 7.29
C THR A 47 5.14 5.18 8.03
N ILE A 48 4.24 5.94 7.42
CA ILE A 48 2.90 6.24 7.95
C ILE A 48 1.78 5.71 7.04
N GLY A 49 2.12 5.21 5.85
CA GLY A 49 1.16 4.53 5.01
C GLY A 49 1.77 3.91 3.76
N LEU A 50 1.00 3.01 3.15
CA LEU A 50 1.33 2.32 1.91
C LEU A 50 0.16 2.49 0.93
N VAL A 51 0.45 2.98 -0.27
CA VAL A 51 -0.53 3.12 -1.34
C VAL A 51 -0.40 1.94 -2.28
N PHE A 52 -1.52 1.28 -2.52
CA PHE A 52 -1.62 0.17 -3.44
C PHE A 52 -2.56 0.50 -4.59
N GLU A 53 -2.27 -0.07 -5.76
CA GLU A 53 -3.08 0.02 -6.97
C GLU A 53 -3.51 -1.36 -7.45
N ARG A 54 -4.65 -1.44 -8.12
CA ARG A 54 -5.12 -2.66 -8.78
C ARG A 54 -5.88 -2.30 -10.05
N GLU A 55 -5.68 -3.11 -11.08
CA GLU A 55 -6.45 -3.00 -12.32
C GLU A 55 -7.92 -3.35 -12.10
N VAL A 56 -8.81 -2.54 -12.65
CA VAL A 56 -10.25 -2.82 -12.69
C VAL A 56 -10.56 -3.34 -14.10
N SER A 57 -10.73 -4.65 -14.21
CA SER A 57 -11.11 -5.36 -15.45
C SER A 57 -12.59 -5.22 -15.76
#